data_AF-A0AAV5E4W2-F1
#
_entry.id   AF-A0AAV5E4W2-F1
#
_cell.length_a   1.000
_cell.length_b   1.000
_cell.length_c   1.000
_cell.angle_alpha   90.00
_cell.angle_beta   90.00
_cell.angle_gamma   90.00
#
_symmetry.space_group_name_H-M   'P 1'
#
loop_
_entity.id
_entity.type
_entity.pdbx_description
1 polymer ?
#
loop_
_entity_poly.entity_id
_entity_poly.type
_entity_poly.pdbx_seq_one_letter_code
_entity_poly.pdbx_strand_id
1 'polypeptide(L)'
;MFSRSYTNLVDLANGNLSVLDYGGGGGGGDGGGGAGRPPRARRMQRTLTTPGTLAELDEDRAGSVASDVQSSLAGDRLIVVANTLPVRGERRPDGRGWTFCWDEDSLLVHLRDGLPDDMEVLYVGSLRADVPPAEQDDVAQALLERFRCVPAFLPKDLLDRFYHGFCKQTLWPLFHYRLPLSPDHGGRFDRSQWEAYVLANKLFSQRVIEVLNPDDDYVWIHDYHLLALPSFLRRRFNRLRIGFFLHSPFPSSELYRSLPVRDEILKSLLNCDLIGFHTFDYARHFLSCCSRMLGIEYQSKRGYIGLDYFGRTVGIKIMPVGINMVQLQSLLQQPDQEARVAELRKQFHGKTLLLGVDDMDVFKGIDLKILAFEQMLKAHPKWQGRAVLMQIANPKGGTGKDLEEVQADIDESCRRINNQFGRPGYTPVILENRILSSVERMAYYTIAECVVVTAFRDGMNLTPYEYIVCRQGIPGLGGSGDDGPKKKSMLVVSEFIGCSPSLSGAIRVNPWNVDATAEAMNESIALSDSEKQLRHEKHYRYVSSHDVAYWSKSYIHDFERSCRDHFRRRCWGVGIGFGFRVVALDRNFQKLTVDSIVADYKKSKSRVVLLDYDGTLWVIM
;
A
#
# COMPACT_ATOMS: atom_id res chain seq x y z
N MET A 1 13.73 -16.59 31.91
CA MET A 1 15.03 -16.62 31.21
C MET A 1 14.73 -16.34 29.73
N PHE A 2 14.87 -15.10 29.27
CA PHE A 2 14.61 -14.76 27.87
C PHE A 2 15.79 -15.20 27.02
N SER A 3 15.55 -15.89 25.91
CA SER A 3 16.59 -16.18 24.90
C SER A 3 17.25 -14.86 24.48
N ARG A 4 18.58 -14.85 24.25
CA ARG A 4 19.33 -13.68 23.75
C ARG A 4 18.64 -13.02 22.53
N SER A 5 17.92 -13.80 21.73
CA SER A 5 17.16 -13.35 20.55
C SER A 5 15.83 -12.65 20.85
N TYR A 6 15.21 -12.90 22.02
CA TYR A 6 14.06 -12.10 22.49
C TYR A 6 14.53 -10.75 23.02
N THR A 7 15.72 -10.70 23.62
CA THR A 7 16.35 -9.45 24.08
C THR A 7 16.62 -8.51 22.92
N ASN A 8 17.18 -9.00 21.80
CA ASN A 8 17.41 -8.18 20.61
C ASN A 8 16.13 -7.56 20.02
N LEU A 9 15.02 -8.30 20.01
CA LEU A 9 13.75 -7.79 19.48
C LEU A 9 13.10 -6.80 20.46
N VAL A 10 13.25 -7.04 21.76
CA VAL A 10 12.90 -6.09 22.81
C VAL A 10 13.78 -4.83 22.72
N ASP A 11 15.07 -4.92 22.43
CA ASP A 11 15.98 -3.78 22.32
C ASP A 11 15.77 -2.98 21.02
N LEU A 12 15.62 -3.67 19.89
CA LEU A 12 15.23 -3.09 18.60
C LEU A 12 13.92 -2.35 18.74
N ALA A 13 12.93 -3.02 19.35
CA ALA A 13 11.66 -2.40 19.64
C ALA A 13 11.86 -1.26 20.63
N ASN A 14 12.61 -1.38 21.73
CA ASN A 14 12.75 -0.35 22.79
C ASN A 14 13.57 0.89 22.40
N GLY A 15 14.15 0.92 21.21
CA GLY A 15 14.93 2.07 20.77
C GLY A 15 16.38 2.08 21.26
N ASN A 16 16.84 1.05 21.96
CA ASN A 16 18.24 0.93 22.39
C ASN A 16 19.08 0.35 21.25
N LEU A 17 20.04 1.13 20.74
CA LEU A 17 21.16 0.61 19.94
C LEU A 17 22.42 0.70 20.81
N SER A 18 22.97 -0.45 21.18
CA SER A 18 24.43 -0.55 21.29
C SER A 18 24.90 -1.17 19.98
N VAL A 19 25.95 -0.58 19.40
CA VAL A 19 26.52 -0.92 18.09
C VAL A 19 26.74 -2.43 18.00
N LEU A 20 26.05 -3.09 17.06
CA LEU A 20 26.38 -4.45 16.66
C LEU A 20 27.65 -4.37 15.80
N ASP A 21 28.77 -4.75 16.41
CA ASP A 21 30.07 -4.92 15.76
C ASP A 21 29.97 -6.13 14.82
N TYR A 22 30.03 -5.89 13.50
CA TYR A 22 30.20 -6.96 12.53
C TYR A 22 31.66 -7.39 12.54
N GLY A 23 31.95 -8.45 13.30
CA GLY A 23 33.27 -9.06 13.35
C GLY A 23 33.69 -9.64 12.00
N GLY A 24 34.61 -8.96 11.32
CA GLY A 24 35.45 -9.52 10.27
C GLY A 24 36.68 -10.16 10.89
N GLY A 25 36.78 -11.49 10.83
CA GLY A 25 37.99 -12.21 11.20
C GLY A 25 39.07 -12.10 10.11
N GLY A 26 40.31 -11.83 10.52
CA GLY A 26 41.48 -11.99 9.65
C GLY A 26 42.75 -11.31 10.15
N GLY A 27 43.69 -12.13 10.65
CA GLY A 27 45.15 -11.97 10.44
C GLY A 27 45.90 -10.95 11.31
N GLY A 28 46.84 -11.45 12.12
CA GLY A 28 47.70 -10.65 12.98
C GLY A 28 48.84 -9.90 12.27
N GLY A 29 49.46 -9.00 13.04
CA GLY A 29 50.66 -8.25 12.67
C GLY A 29 51.05 -7.29 13.79
N ASP A 30 52.20 -7.56 14.39
CA ASP A 30 52.84 -6.90 15.52
C ASP A 30 53.29 -5.45 15.21
N GLY A 31 53.37 -4.56 16.21
CA GLY A 31 53.97 -3.23 16.04
C GLY A 31 53.55 -2.20 17.09
N GLY A 32 54.47 -1.84 18.00
CA GLY A 32 54.18 -1.05 19.20
C GLY A 32 54.09 0.47 19.04
N GLY A 33 53.64 1.10 20.15
CA GLY A 33 54.04 2.44 20.54
C GLY A 33 52.98 3.55 20.45
N GLY A 34 52.69 4.19 21.59
CA GLY A 34 52.13 5.55 21.61
C GLY A 34 50.92 5.75 22.52
N ALA A 35 51.16 6.10 23.78
CA ALA A 35 50.13 6.58 24.69
C ALA A 35 49.63 7.97 24.25
N GLY A 36 48.36 8.06 23.87
CA GLY A 36 47.64 9.32 23.60
C GLY A 36 46.23 9.24 24.16
N ARG A 37 45.93 10.06 25.18
CA ARG A 37 44.60 10.17 25.81
C ARG A 37 43.53 10.62 24.80
N PRO A 38 42.31 10.05 24.80
CA PRO A 38 41.19 10.62 24.06
C PRO A 38 40.53 11.80 24.82
N PRO A 39 39.84 12.73 24.13
CA PRO A 39 39.19 13.86 24.78
C PRO A 39 37.94 13.42 25.56
N ARG A 40 37.71 14.08 26.70
CA ARG A 40 36.51 13.92 27.54
C ARG A 40 35.23 14.17 26.71
N ALA A 41 34.40 13.14 26.59
CA ALA A 41 33.02 13.28 26.15
C ALA A 41 32.21 14.13 27.15
N ARG A 42 31.50 15.14 26.65
CA ARG A 42 30.53 15.92 27.42
C ARG A 42 29.39 15.01 27.88
N ARG A 43 29.23 14.90 29.19
CA ARG A 43 28.15 14.19 29.88
C ARG A 43 26.82 14.91 29.60
N MET A 44 25.98 14.36 28.72
CA MET A 44 24.60 14.84 28.57
C MET A 44 23.84 14.60 29.89
N GLN A 45 23.23 15.67 30.40
CA GLN A 45 22.43 15.65 31.62
C GLN A 45 21.17 14.80 31.43
N ARG A 46 20.87 13.97 32.43
CA ARG A 46 19.57 13.28 32.57
C ARG A 46 18.47 14.34 32.64
N THR A 47 17.60 14.39 31.64
CA THR A 47 16.41 15.24 31.66
C THR A 47 15.40 14.65 32.63
N LEU A 48 15.18 15.37 33.73
CA LEU A 48 14.06 15.18 34.66
C LEU A 48 12.75 15.46 33.93
N THR A 49 11.79 14.55 34.03
CA THR A 49 10.40 14.80 33.67
C THR A 49 9.77 15.69 34.73
N THR A 50 9.61 16.98 34.44
CA THR A 50 8.78 17.90 35.24
C THR A 50 7.31 17.80 34.82
N PRO A 51 6.35 17.78 35.76
CA PRO A 51 4.94 17.90 35.45
C PRO A 51 4.61 19.36 35.09
N GLY A 52 4.06 19.58 33.90
CA GLY A 52 3.52 20.89 33.51
C GLY A 52 2.14 21.12 34.12
N THR A 53 2.05 22.12 35.00
CA THR A 53 0.80 22.69 35.50
C THR A 53 0.15 23.49 34.36
N LEU A 54 -1.10 23.20 34.00
CA LEU A 54 -1.89 24.03 33.10
C LEU A 54 -2.88 24.85 33.93
N ALA A 55 -2.87 26.16 33.68
CA ALA A 55 -3.76 27.14 34.29
C ALA A 55 -5.20 26.96 33.81
N GLU A 56 -6.13 27.17 34.74
CA GLU A 56 -7.57 27.20 34.55
C GLU A 56 -7.98 28.34 33.62
N LEU A 57 -8.87 28.05 32.67
CA LEU A 57 -9.72 29.05 32.02
C LEU A 57 -11.14 28.50 31.96
N ASP A 58 -12.05 29.31 32.53
CA ASP A 58 -13.44 29.04 32.87
C ASP A 58 -14.33 28.55 31.72
N GLU A 59 -15.28 27.69 32.10
CA GLU A 59 -16.50 27.40 31.36
C GLU A 59 -17.53 28.52 31.56
N ASP A 60 -18.17 28.98 30.47
CA ASP A 60 -19.64 29.08 30.42
C ASP A 60 -20.14 29.59 29.05
N ARG A 61 -20.92 28.74 28.36
CA ARG A 61 -22.30 29.02 27.92
C ARG A 61 -22.84 27.92 27.00
N ALA A 62 -23.85 27.22 27.51
CA ALA A 62 -24.70 26.31 26.77
C ALA A 62 -25.75 27.08 25.94
N GLY A 63 -26.00 26.64 24.69
CA GLY A 63 -27.12 27.13 23.88
C GLY A 63 -27.15 26.63 22.43
N SER A 64 -28.09 25.71 22.16
CA SER A 64 -28.83 25.45 20.91
C SER A 64 -28.16 24.92 19.62
N VAL A 65 -28.91 24.01 19.02
CA VAL A 65 -28.78 23.27 17.76
C VAL A 65 -28.86 24.18 16.52
N ALA A 66 -27.91 24.02 15.59
CA ALA A 66 -28.01 24.04 14.12
C ALA A 66 -26.77 24.68 13.48
N SER A 67 -26.20 23.96 12.50
CA SER A 67 -25.28 24.38 11.41
C SER A 67 -24.05 25.25 11.73
N ASP A 68 -22.96 24.92 11.03
CA ASP A 68 -21.68 25.64 10.94
C ASP A 68 -20.68 25.37 12.06
N VAL A 69 -20.11 24.17 12.05
CA VAL A 69 -18.72 24.01 12.49
C VAL A 69 -17.86 24.65 11.41
N GLN A 70 -17.53 25.93 11.58
CA GLN A 70 -16.41 26.54 10.88
C GLN A 70 -15.19 25.65 11.09
N SER A 71 -14.76 25.01 10.02
CA SER A 71 -13.46 24.37 9.94
C SER A 71 -12.42 25.40 10.36
N SER A 72 -11.63 25.10 11.39
CA SER A 72 -10.48 25.89 11.77
C SER A 72 -9.39 25.70 10.70
N LEU A 73 -9.61 26.27 9.52
CA LEU A 73 -8.72 26.22 8.36
C LEU A 73 -7.62 27.25 8.54
N ALA A 74 -6.54 26.82 9.20
CA ALA A 74 -5.22 27.40 9.05
C ALA A 74 -4.18 26.30 9.30
N GLY A 75 -3.79 25.58 8.24
CA GLY A 75 -2.49 24.90 8.15
C GLY A 75 -2.38 23.46 8.62
N ASP A 76 -3.38 22.60 8.41
CA ASP A 76 -3.21 21.16 8.65
C ASP A 76 -2.19 20.58 7.65
N ARG A 77 -1.28 19.75 8.14
CA ARG A 77 -0.19 19.17 7.35
C ARG A 77 -0.26 17.65 7.34
N LEU A 78 -0.06 17.08 6.17
CA LEU A 78 -0.13 15.65 5.91
C LEU A 78 1.25 15.10 5.56
N ILE A 79 1.71 14.12 6.32
CA ILE A 79 2.92 13.36 6.04
C ILE A 79 2.51 12.01 5.45
N VAL A 80 2.71 11.85 4.15
CA VAL A 80 2.49 10.60 3.41
C VAL A 80 3.75 9.73 3.54
N VAL A 81 3.62 8.51 4.04
CA VAL A 81 4.75 7.60 4.24
C VAL A 81 4.55 6.33 3.42
N ALA A 82 5.50 6.02 2.53
CA ALA A 82 5.45 4.84 1.69
C ALA A 82 6.85 4.22 1.54
N ASN A 83 6.93 3.00 1.02
CA ASN A 83 8.22 2.35 0.77
C ASN A 83 9.11 3.17 -0.17
N THR A 84 8.52 3.82 -1.17
CA THR A 84 9.25 4.54 -2.22
C THR A 84 8.68 5.93 -2.39
N LEU A 85 9.57 6.93 -2.53
CA LEU A 85 9.17 8.30 -2.81
C LEU A 85 8.53 8.42 -4.20
N PRO A 86 7.57 9.34 -4.38
CA PRO A 86 6.99 9.68 -5.68
C PRO A 86 7.94 10.48 -6.59
N VAL A 87 9.25 10.25 -6.51
CA VAL A 87 10.27 11.00 -7.26
C VAL A 87 11.23 10.01 -7.92
N ARG A 88 11.55 10.26 -9.19
CA ARG A 88 12.61 9.58 -9.93
C ARG A 88 13.88 10.40 -9.80
N GLY A 89 14.97 9.73 -9.41
CA GLY A 89 16.29 10.33 -9.29
C GLY A 89 17.25 9.64 -10.25
N GLU A 90 17.95 10.42 -11.06
CA GLU A 90 18.97 9.93 -11.98
C GLU A 90 20.27 10.69 -11.77
N ARG A 91 21.39 9.97 -11.81
CA ARG A 91 22.70 10.59 -11.73
C ARG A 91 22.98 11.30 -13.04
N ARG A 92 23.48 12.54 -12.96
CA ARG A 92 23.77 13.32 -14.16
C ARG A 92 24.86 12.65 -15.02
N PRO A 93 24.80 12.77 -16.36
CA PRO A 93 25.80 12.17 -17.25
C PRO A 93 27.23 12.67 -17.02
N ASP A 94 27.39 13.88 -16.48
CA ASP A 94 28.68 14.47 -16.09
C ASP A 94 29.27 13.87 -14.80
N GLY A 95 28.54 12.97 -14.14
CA GLY A 95 28.91 12.36 -12.86
C GLY A 95 28.82 13.32 -11.67
N ARG A 96 28.35 14.56 -11.87
CA ARG A 96 28.32 15.62 -10.84
C ARG A 96 26.89 15.92 -10.41
N GLY A 97 26.42 15.13 -9.44
CA GLY A 97 25.14 15.34 -8.78
C GLY A 97 23.96 14.65 -9.48
N TRP A 98 22.75 15.10 -9.11
CA TRP A 98 21.51 14.39 -9.39
C TRP A 98 20.49 15.27 -10.12
N THR A 99 19.63 14.63 -10.91
CA THR A 99 18.43 15.22 -11.48
C THR A 99 17.22 14.48 -10.92
N PHE A 100 16.21 15.24 -10.51
CA PHE A 100 14.99 14.72 -9.90
C PHE A 100 13.77 15.22 -10.67
N CYS A 101 12.79 14.35 -10.85
CA CYS A 101 11.46 14.68 -11.38
C CYS A 101 10.38 13.86 -10.67
N TRP A 102 9.14 14.36 -10.67
CA TRP A 102 8.02 13.60 -10.14
C TRP A 102 7.81 12.30 -10.92
N ASP A 103 7.48 11.23 -10.20
CA ASP A 103 7.01 9.98 -10.80
C ASP A 103 5.52 10.15 -11.14
N GLU A 104 5.26 10.63 -12.35
CA GLU A 104 3.90 10.93 -12.83
C GLU A 104 2.96 9.70 -12.83
N ASP A 105 3.47 8.47 -12.81
CA ASP A 105 2.65 7.25 -12.68
C ASP A 105 2.36 6.88 -11.20
N SER A 106 2.91 7.63 -10.23
CA SER A 106 2.77 7.32 -8.81
C SER A 106 1.44 7.79 -8.26
N LEU A 107 0.68 6.84 -7.69
CA LEU A 107 -0.53 7.11 -6.91
C LEU A 107 -0.33 8.19 -5.82
N LEU A 108 0.87 8.25 -5.25
CA LEU A 108 1.17 9.21 -4.17
C LEU A 108 1.26 10.64 -4.68
N VAL A 109 1.56 10.87 -5.96
CA VAL A 109 1.47 12.22 -6.56
C VAL A 109 0.00 12.59 -6.72
N HIS A 110 -0.79 11.68 -7.27
CA HIS A 110 -2.17 11.95 -7.65
C HIS A 110 -3.13 12.08 -6.47
N LEU A 111 -2.81 11.51 -5.31
CA LEU A 111 -3.66 11.67 -4.12
C LEU A 111 -3.79 13.13 -3.69
N ARG A 112 -2.81 13.99 -4.06
CA ARG A 112 -2.83 15.42 -3.74
C ARG A 112 -4.05 16.12 -4.32
N ASP A 113 -4.55 15.66 -5.46
CA ASP A 113 -5.67 16.29 -6.18
C ASP A 113 -7.00 16.24 -5.39
N GLY A 114 -7.10 15.36 -4.39
CA GLY A 114 -8.27 15.29 -3.50
C GLY A 114 -8.07 15.94 -2.14
N LEU A 115 -6.91 16.51 -1.86
CA LEU A 115 -6.62 17.19 -0.60
C LEU A 115 -7.04 18.67 -0.66
N PRO A 116 -7.28 19.32 0.48
CA PRO A 116 -7.50 20.77 0.52
C PRO A 116 -6.31 21.54 -0.08
N ASP A 117 -6.57 22.63 -0.80
CA ASP A 117 -5.54 23.43 -1.48
C ASP A 117 -4.49 24.02 -0.52
N ASP A 118 -4.88 24.27 0.73
CA ASP A 118 -4.06 24.83 1.81
C ASP A 118 -3.33 23.77 2.65
N MET A 119 -3.60 22.48 2.43
CA MET A 119 -2.95 21.38 3.16
C MET A 119 -1.53 21.17 2.63
N GLU A 120 -0.53 21.38 3.50
CA GLU A 120 0.86 21.06 3.15
C GLU A 120 1.06 19.54 3.15
N VAL A 121 1.71 19.01 2.11
CA VAL A 121 1.97 17.57 1.97
C VAL A 121 3.46 17.31 1.91
N LEU A 122 3.96 16.46 2.81
CA LEU A 122 5.31 15.93 2.79
C LEU A 122 5.29 14.44 2.50
N TYR A 123 6.33 13.96 1.83
CA TYR A 123 6.49 12.54 1.52
C TYR A 123 7.72 11.98 2.22
N VAL A 124 7.58 10.83 2.88
CA VAL A 124 8.70 10.08 3.48
C VAL A 124 8.77 8.72 2.79
N GLY A 125 9.94 8.37 2.25
CA GLY A 125 10.09 7.19 1.39
C GLY A 125 11.54 6.86 1.07
N SER A 126 11.87 5.66 0.62
CA SER A 126 13.18 5.39 0.01
C SER A 126 13.24 5.89 -1.43
N LEU A 127 14.41 6.31 -1.89
CA LEU A 127 14.64 6.62 -3.31
C LEU A 127 14.97 5.32 -4.06
N ARG A 128 14.50 5.16 -5.30
CA ARG A 128 14.82 3.97 -6.13
C ARG A 128 16.30 3.94 -6.54
N ALA A 129 16.94 5.10 -6.63
CA ALA A 129 18.35 5.21 -6.97
C ALA A 129 19.23 4.90 -5.76
N ASP A 130 20.35 4.22 -6.00
CA ASP A 130 21.38 3.96 -5.00
C ASP A 130 22.25 5.21 -4.82
N VAL A 131 22.09 5.90 -3.69
CA VAL A 131 22.78 7.16 -3.39
C VAL A 131 23.95 6.88 -2.43
N PRO A 132 25.20 7.16 -2.84
CA PRO A 132 26.36 6.97 -1.98
C PRO A 132 26.25 7.76 -0.67
N PRO A 133 26.69 7.23 0.48
CA PRO A 133 26.58 7.90 1.78
C PRO A 133 27.12 9.34 1.81
N ALA A 134 28.19 9.62 1.06
CA ALA A 134 28.80 10.94 0.99
C ALA A 134 27.91 12.00 0.31
N GLU A 135 26.92 11.58 -0.49
CA GLU A 135 26.02 12.46 -1.24
C GLU A 135 24.60 12.51 -0.63
N GLN A 136 24.33 11.73 0.43
CA GLN A 136 22.97 11.56 0.98
C GLN A 136 22.39 12.84 1.57
N ASP A 137 23.20 13.66 2.25
CA ASP A 137 22.75 14.91 2.86
C ASP A 137 22.34 15.93 1.78
N ASP A 138 23.17 16.10 0.74
CA ASP A 138 22.89 17.00 -0.38
C ASP A 138 21.63 16.57 -1.14
N VAL A 139 21.46 15.26 -1.37
CA VAL A 139 20.27 14.70 -2.00
C VAL A 139 19.03 14.90 -1.12
N ALA A 140 19.13 14.66 0.18
CA ALA A 140 18.02 14.87 1.11
C ALA A 140 17.57 16.33 1.15
N GLN A 141 18.52 17.28 1.19
CA GLN A 141 18.21 18.70 1.15
C GLN A 141 17.52 19.09 -0.16
N ALA A 142 18.05 18.64 -1.30
CA ALA A 142 17.48 18.94 -2.61
C ALA A 142 16.06 18.38 -2.78
N LEU A 143 15.80 17.17 -2.25
CA LEU A 143 14.47 16.54 -2.27
C LEU A 143 13.48 17.26 -1.34
N LEU A 144 13.91 17.70 -0.16
CA LEU A 144 13.06 18.41 0.78
C LEU A 144 12.66 19.78 0.23
N GLU A 145 13.62 20.57 -0.25
CA GLU A 145 13.37 21.93 -0.73
C GLU A 145 12.48 21.97 -1.99
N ARG A 146 12.75 21.06 -2.95
CA ARG A 146 12.10 21.11 -4.27
C ARG A 146 10.84 20.25 -4.37
N PHE A 147 10.79 19.15 -3.62
CA PHE A 147 9.75 18.14 -3.74
C PHE A 147 9.03 17.84 -2.41
N ARG A 148 9.40 18.51 -1.30
CA ARG A 148 8.87 18.19 0.05
C ARG A 148 9.01 16.70 0.39
N CYS A 149 10.09 16.09 -0.09
CA CYS A 149 10.38 14.67 0.06
C CYS A 149 11.54 14.45 1.03
N VAL A 150 11.36 13.56 2.00
CA VAL A 150 12.37 13.15 2.98
C VAL A 150 12.80 11.72 2.65
N PRO A 151 14.03 11.50 2.14
CA PRO A 151 14.49 10.17 1.80
C PRO A 151 14.83 9.33 3.04
N ALA A 152 14.39 8.08 3.06
CA ALA A 152 14.84 7.04 3.96
C ALA A 152 15.91 6.19 3.26
N PHE A 153 17.18 6.53 3.48
CA PHE A 153 18.30 5.75 2.98
C PHE A 153 18.48 4.49 3.83
N LEU A 154 18.33 3.33 3.19
CA LEU A 154 18.54 2.03 3.81
C LEU A 154 19.86 1.44 3.29
N PRO A 155 20.74 0.91 4.17
CA PRO A 155 21.90 0.14 3.72
C PRO A 155 21.47 -1.01 2.81
N LYS A 156 22.24 -1.29 1.75
CA LYS A 156 21.90 -2.29 0.73
C LYS A 156 21.52 -3.66 1.32
N ASP A 157 22.33 -4.18 2.24
CA ASP A 157 22.06 -5.47 2.90
C ASP A 157 20.76 -5.45 3.75
N LEU A 158 20.44 -4.31 4.36
CA LEU A 158 19.17 -4.14 5.06
C LEU A 158 18.00 -4.10 4.06
N LEU A 159 18.13 -3.34 2.98
CA LEU A 159 17.13 -3.26 1.92
C LEU A 159 16.85 -4.65 1.31
N ASP A 160 17.88 -5.44 1.04
CA ASP A 160 17.72 -6.78 0.49
C ASP A 160 16.94 -7.70 1.44
N ARG A 161 17.29 -7.74 2.73
CA ARG A 161 16.59 -8.58 3.72
C ARG A 161 15.19 -8.09 4.06
N PHE A 162 14.97 -6.77 4.07
CA PHE A 162 13.67 -6.15 4.31
C PHE A 162 12.72 -6.31 3.12
N TYR A 163 13.15 -5.85 1.94
CA TYR A 163 12.31 -5.75 0.76
C TYR A 163 12.26 -7.08 0.00
N HIS A 164 13.40 -7.60 -0.44
CA HIS A 164 13.44 -8.86 -1.19
C HIS A 164 13.16 -10.07 -0.27
N GLY A 165 13.67 -10.07 0.95
CA GLY A 165 13.38 -11.08 1.96
C GLY A 165 11.96 -10.99 2.51
N PHE A 166 11.75 -10.20 3.57
CA PHE A 166 10.47 -10.23 4.30
C PHE A 166 9.27 -9.75 3.45
N CYS A 167 9.39 -8.64 2.72
CA CYS A 167 8.26 -8.11 1.96
C CYS A 167 7.90 -9.02 0.77
N LYS A 168 8.86 -9.42 -0.07
CA LYS A 168 8.60 -10.17 -1.31
C LYS A 168 8.57 -11.69 -1.16
N GLN A 169 9.32 -12.28 -0.23
CA GLN A 169 9.29 -13.74 -0.02
C GLN A 169 8.28 -14.17 1.07
N THR A 170 7.99 -13.31 2.06
CA THR A 170 7.05 -13.67 3.15
C THR A 170 5.69 -12.99 3.01
N LEU A 171 5.61 -11.66 3.04
CA LEU A 171 4.33 -10.94 3.09
C LEU A 171 3.56 -11.02 1.76
N TRP A 172 4.23 -10.75 0.64
CA TRP A 172 3.60 -10.70 -0.69
C TRP A 172 2.93 -12.04 -1.05
N PRO A 173 3.60 -13.21 -0.96
CA PRO A 173 2.96 -14.48 -1.27
C PRO A 173 1.82 -14.81 -0.29
N LEU A 174 2.02 -14.57 1.00
CA LEU A 174 0.99 -14.81 2.01
C LEU A 174 -0.28 -14.00 1.76
N PHE A 175 -0.13 -12.71 1.45
CA PHE A 175 -1.27 -11.82 1.17
C PHE A 175 -1.96 -12.17 -0.15
N HIS A 176 -1.25 -12.83 -1.07
CA HIS A 176 -1.77 -13.35 -2.34
C HIS A 176 -2.12 -14.85 -2.27
N TYR A 177 -2.40 -15.36 -1.07
CA TYR A 177 -2.94 -16.69 -0.84
C TYR A 177 -2.00 -17.86 -1.19
N ARG A 178 -0.69 -17.61 -1.18
CA ARG A 178 0.34 -18.63 -1.39
C ARG A 178 1.07 -18.91 -0.08
N LEU A 179 0.94 -20.15 0.39
CA LEU A 179 1.69 -20.64 1.55
C LEU A 179 3.10 -21.08 1.12
N PRO A 180 4.11 -20.91 1.99
CA PRO A 180 5.45 -21.43 1.75
C PRO A 180 5.46 -22.94 1.99
N LEU A 181 5.00 -23.71 0.99
CA LEU A 181 4.88 -25.17 1.09
C LEU A 181 6.20 -25.90 0.86
N SER A 182 7.18 -25.24 0.23
CA SER A 182 8.50 -25.82 -0.03
C SER A 182 9.63 -24.81 0.16
N PRO A 183 10.87 -25.26 0.45
CA PRO A 183 12.03 -24.37 0.57
C PRO A 183 12.26 -23.53 -0.68
N ASP A 184 12.00 -24.11 -1.85
CA ASP A 184 12.16 -23.49 -3.16
C ASP A 184 11.12 -22.41 -3.46
N HIS A 185 9.95 -22.43 -2.78
CA HIS A 185 8.77 -21.62 -3.09
C HIS A 185 8.33 -20.81 -1.86
N GLY A 186 9.26 -20.03 -1.27
CA GLY A 186 8.98 -19.10 -0.17
C GLY A 186 9.73 -19.36 1.15
N GLY A 187 10.52 -20.44 1.24
CA GLY A 187 11.40 -20.72 2.38
C GLY A 187 10.67 -20.96 3.71
N ARG A 188 11.40 -21.40 4.74
CA ARG A 188 10.88 -21.36 6.13
C ARG A 188 10.96 -19.93 6.64
N PHE A 189 10.11 -19.58 7.60
CA PHE A 189 10.18 -18.27 8.25
C PHE A 189 11.60 -17.97 8.76
N ASP A 190 12.20 -16.91 8.21
CA ASP A 190 13.50 -16.41 8.61
C ASP A 190 13.33 -15.23 9.56
N ARG A 191 13.74 -15.42 10.82
CA ARG A 191 13.66 -14.38 11.84
C ARG A 191 14.56 -13.19 11.54
N SER A 192 15.69 -13.39 10.86
CA SER A 192 16.61 -12.30 10.50
C SER A 192 15.97 -11.33 9.51
N GLN A 193 15.12 -11.84 8.60
CA GLN A 193 14.33 -11.01 7.68
C GLN A 193 13.26 -10.20 8.43
N TRP A 194 12.61 -10.79 9.43
CA TRP A 194 11.69 -10.04 10.30
C TRP A 194 12.41 -8.95 11.10
N GLU A 195 13.58 -9.24 11.66
CA GLU A 195 14.39 -8.24 12.38
C GLU A 195 14.83 -7.10 11.47
N ALA A 196 15.22 -7.42 10.23
CA ALA A 196 15.49 -6.44 9.17
C ALA A 196 14.25 -5.59 8.84
N TYR A 197 13.07 -6.21 8.76
CA TYR A 197 11.81 -5.49 8.53
C TYR A 197 11.46 -4.50 9.63
N VAL A 198 11.61 -4.93 10.89
CA VAL A 198 11.40 -4.08 12.07
C VAL A 198 12.43 -2.94 12.11
N LEU A 199 13.69 -3.21 11.79
CA LEU A 199 14.75 -2.20 11.73
C LEU A 199 14.50 -1.18 10.61
N ALA A 200 14.12 -1.61 9.42
CA ALA A 200 13.76 -0.71 8.32
C ALA A 200 12.60 0.21 8.73
N ASN A 201 11.52 -0.35 9.28
CA ASN A 201 10.37 0.43 9.80
C ASN A 201 10.77 1.42 10.90
N LYS A 202 11.75 1.07 11.74
CA LYS A 202 12.32 1.99 12.73
C LYS A 202 13.09 3.14 12.07
N LEU A 203 13.87 2.90 11.02
CA LEU A 203 14.56 3.96 10.26
C LEU A 203 13.55 4.89 9.56
N PHE A 204 12.48 4.34 8.97
CA PHE A 204 11.37 5.14 8.46
C PHE A 204 10.75 6.01 9.55
N SER A 205 10.52 5.45 10.76
CA SER A 205 9.98 6.22 11.88
C SER A 205 10.88 7.40 12.26
N GLN A 206 12.21 7.24 12.20
CA GLN A 206 13.14 8.35 12.49
C GLN A 206 13.00 9.49 11.47
N ARG A 207 12.89 9.16 10.17
CA ARG A 207 12.69 10.16 9.11
C ARG A 207 11.36 10.90 9.24
N VAL A 208 10.29 10.20 9.62
CA VAL A 208 9.00 10.85 9.91
C VAL A 208 9.15 11.82 11.09
N ILE A 209 9.80 11.39 12.18
CA ILE A 209 9.96 12.19 13.40
C ILE A 209 10.79 13.46 13.17
N GLU A 210 11.74 13.45 12.23
CA GLU A 210 12.57 14.61 11.88
C GLU A 210 11.76 15.81 11.38
N VAL A 211 10.63 15.57 10.73
CA VAL A 211 9.77 16.63 10.15
C VAL A 211 8.43 16.78 10.84
N LEU A 212 8.08 15.89 11.77
CA LEU A 212 6.77 15.79 12.41
C LEU A 212 6.52 16.87 13.48
N ASN A 213 5.37 17.52 13.41
CA ASN A 213 4.71 18.22 14.51
C ASN A 213 3.60 17.31 15.10
N PRO A 214 3.81 16.71 16.29
CA PRO A 214 2.94 15.67 16.80
C PRO A 214 1.54 16.12 17.25
N ASP A 215 1.32 17.42 17.44
CA ASP A 215 0.04 17.96 17.91
C ASP A 215 -0.92 18.26 16.73
N ASP A 216 -0.37 18.58 15.55
CA ASP A 216 -1.13 19.10 14.42
C ASP A 216 -1.07 18.21 13.17
N ASP A 217 -0.01 17.43 12.98
CA ASP A 217 0.18 16.69 11.73
C ASP A 217 -0.67 15.41 11.67
N TYR A 218 -1.07 15.08 10.45
CA TYR A 218 -1.59 13.77 10.07
C TYR A 218 -0.48 12.94 9.44
N VAL A 219 -0.34 11.68 9.85
CA VAL A 219 0.57 10.73 9.20
C VAL A 219 -0.25 9.67 8.49
N TRP A 220 -0.11 9.56 7.18
CA TRP A 220 -0.80 8.56 6.36
C TRP A 220 0.19 7.57 5.76
N ILE A 221 0.17 6.35 6.30
CA ILE A 221 1.10 5.26 5.97
C ILE A 221 0.49 4.37 4.89
N HIS A 222 1.29 3.99 3.89
CA HIS A 222 0.86 3.18 2.77
C HIS A 222 1.57 1.82 2.71
N ASP A 223 0.73 0.79 2.59
CA ASP A 223 1.03 -0.56 2.13
C ASP A 223 1.85 -1.48 3.07
N TYR A 224 1.94 -2.75 2.69
CA TYR A 224 2.47 -3.84 3.52
C TYR A 224 3.95 -3.72 3.90
N HIS A 225 4.72 -2.84 3.27
CA HIS A 225 6.12 -2.57 3.62
C HIS A 225 6.27 -1.92 4.99
N LEU A 226 5.23 -1.21 5.45
CA LEU A 226 5.28 -0.34 6.62
C LEU A 226 4.27 -0.73 7.73
N LEU A 227 3.93 -2.01 7.85
CA LEU A 227 2.95 -2.50 8.83
C LEU A 227 3.42 -2.31 10.29
N ALA A 228 4.73 -2.26 10.53
CA ALA A 228 5.30 -2.07 11.87
C ALA A 228 5.46 -0.58 12.27
N LEU A 229 5.44 0.33 11.29
CA LEU A 229 5.64 1.77 11.50
C LEU A 229 4.67 2.41 12.51
N PRO A 230 3.36 2.11 12.50
CA PRO A 230 2.42 2.72 13.45
C PRO A 230 2.81 2.52 14.92
N SER A 231 3.34 1.34 15.29
CA SER A 231 3.80 1.06 16.66
C SER A 231 4.93 2.00 17.10
N PHE A 232 5.88 2.27 16.21
CA PHE A 232 7.02 3.14 16.52
C PHE A 232 6.57 4.58 16.75
N LEU A 233 5.70 5.09 15.87
CA LEU A 233 5.20 6.45 15.95
C LEU A 233 4.30 6.64 17.18
N ARG A 234 3.32 5.75 17.39
CA ARG A 234 2.35 5.86 18.49
C ARG A 234 3.02 5.78 19.85
N ARG A 235 4.08 4.97 19.99
CA ARG A 235 4.82 4.88 21.26
C ARG A 235 5.59 6.16 21.58
N ARG A 236 6.10 6.85 20.56
CA ARG A 236 6.75 8.14 20.77
C ARG A 236 5.73 9.24 21.04
N PHE A 237 4.60 9.20 20.35
CA PHE A 237 3.55 10.20 20.37
C PHE A 237 2.17 9.54 20.50
N ASN A 238 1.71 9.37 21.74
CA ASN A 238 0.47 8.63 22.04
C ASN A 238 -0.78 9.21 21.35
N ARG A 239 -0.76 10.51 21.01
CA ARG A 239 -1.91 11.25 20.47
C ARG A 239 -1.79 11.59 18.97
N LEU A 240 -0.69 11.20 18.32
CA LEU A 240 -0.44 11.46 16.90
C LEU A 240 -1.60 10.96 16.03
N ARG A 241 -1.97 11.67 14.97
CA ARG A 241 -3.03 11.21 14.06
C ARG A 241 -2.40 10.26 13.04
N ILE A 242 -2.73 8.97 13.10
CA ILE A 242 -2.11 7.93 12.25
C ILE A 242 -3.17 7.22 11.43
N GLY A 243 -3.07 7.32 10.10
CA GLY A 243 -3.86 6.59 9.14
C GLY A 243 -3.00 5.53 8.46
N PHE A 244 -3.61 4.41 8.07
CA PHE A 244 -2.95 3.38 7.28
C PHE A 244 -3.84 2.94 6.12
N PHE A 245 -3.31 2.76 4.92
CA PHE A 245 -4.05 2.17 3.81
C PHE A 245 -3.29 0.98 3.20
N LEU A 246 -3.94 -0.19 3.14
CA LEU A 246 -3.37 -1.39 2.50
C LEU A 246 -3.78 -1.46 1.03
N HIS A 247 -2.80 -1.46 0.13
CA HIS A 247 -3.06 -1.58 -1.32
C HIS A 247 -3.08 -3.03 -1.80
N SER A 248 -2.42 -3.93 -1.06
CA SER A 248 -2.51 -5.38 -1.29
C SER A 248 -3.80 -5.99 -0.72
N PRO A 249 -4.19 -7.23 -1.11
CA PRO A 249 -5.22 -7.96 -0.41
C PRO A 249 -4.85 -8.20 1.05
N PHE A 250 -5.85 -8.41 1.91
CA PHE A 250 -5.63 -8.96 3.25
C PHE A 250 -6.11 -10.42 3.30
N PRO A 251 -5.26 -11.37 3.71
CA PRO A 251 -5.59 -12.79 3.64
C PRO A 251 -6.58 -13.20 4.73
N SER A 252 -7.34 -14.27 4.47
CA SER A 252 -8.22 -14.87 5.48
C SER A 252 -7.46 -15.29 6.74
N SER A 253 -8.17 -15.39 7.87
CA SER A 253 -7.56 -15.73 9.17
C SER A 253 -6.88 -17.10 9.20
N GLU A 254 -7.33 -18.05 8.37
CA GLU A 254 -6.69 -19.37 8.22
C GLU A 254 -5.32 -19.31 7.55
N LEU A 255 -5.15 -18.39 6.59
CA LEU A 255 -3.84 -18.17 5.97
C LEU A 255 -2.98 -17.26 6.84
N TYR A 256 -3.54 -16.15 7.32
CA TYR A 256 -2.82 -15.17 8.13
C TYR A 256 -2.21 -15.79 9.39
N ARG A 257 -2.88 -16.78 10.02
CA ARG A 257 -2.34 -17.45 11.22
C ARG A 257 -1.06 -18.25 10.98
N SER A 258 -0.74 -18.57 9.73
CA SER A 258 0.53 -19.21 9.37
C SER A 258 1.74 -18.28 9.59
N LEU A 259 1.53 -16.96 9.60
CA LEU A 259 2.60 -15.99 9.85
C LEU A 259 3.02 -16.04 11.33
N PRO A 260 4.31 -16.30 11.64
CA PRO A 260 4.76 -16.38 13.03
C PRO A 260 4.67 -15.06 13.81
N VAL A 261 4.74 -13.91 13.10
CA VAL A 261 4.71 -12.55 13.68
C VAL A 261 3.37 -11.82 13.47
N ARG A 262 2.30 -12.61 13.30
CA ARG A 262 0.93 -12.13 13.05
C ARG A 262 0.42 -11.18 14.14
N ASP A 263 0.71 -11.48 15.40
CA ASP A 263 0.23 -10.70 16.54
C ASP A 263 0.86 -9.31 16.56
N GLU A 264 2.17 -9.24 16.31
CA GLU A 264 2.95 -8.01 16.26
C GLU A 264 2.43 -7.08 15.17
N ILE A 265 2.14 -7.62 13.98
CA ILE A 265 1.61 -6.86 12.85
C ILE A 265 0.19 -6.35 13.13
N LEU A 266 -0.72 -7.19 13.63
CA LEU A 266 -2.08 -6.75 13.99
C LEU A 266 -2.06 -5.67 15.07
N LYS A 267 -1.31 -5.89 16.16
CA LYS A 267 -1.16 -4.91 17.24
C LYS A 267 -0.56 -3.61 16.73
N SER A 268 0.36 -3.68 15.77
CA SER A 268 0.90 -2.48 15.14
C SER A 268 -0.17 -1.70 14.38
N LEU A 269 -0.93 -2.36 13.49
CA LEU A 269 -2.02 -1.71 12.77
C LEU A 269 -3.09 -1.10 13.71
N LEU A 270 -3.36 -1.73 14.84
CA LEU A 270 -4.29 -1.20 15.87
C LEU A 270 -3.78 0.06 16.60
N ASN A 271 -2.53 0.48 16.36
CA ASN A 271 -2.03 1.79 16.78
C ASN A 271 -2.41 2.92 15.79
N CYS A 272 -3.07 2.61 14.68
CA CYS A 272 -3.70 3.58 13.78
C CYS A 272 -5.08 4.03 14.31
N ASP A 273 -5.55 5.15 13.80
CA ASP A 273 -6.87 5.73 14.08
C ASP A 273 -7.86 5.40 12.96
N LEU A 274 -7.36 5.29 11.72
CA LEU A 274 -8.12 4.82 10.55
C LEU A 274 -7.28 3.81 9.76
N ILE A 275 -7.88 2.68 9.39
CA ILE A 275 -7.28 1.65 8.54
C ILE A 275 -8.15 1.47 7.28
N GLY A 276 -7.55 1.67 6.11
CA GLY A 276 -8.19 1.58 4.80
C GLY A 276 -7.87 0.28 4.05
N PHE A 277 -8.88 -0.24 3.35
CA PHE A 277 -8.78 -1.37 2.43
C PHE A 277 -9.56 -1.09 1.13
N HIS A 278 -9.19 -1.74 0.03
CA HIS A 278 -9.92 -1.57 -1.24
C HIS A 278 -11.32 -2.18 -1.23
N THR A 279 -11.50 -3.36 -0.66
CA THR A 279 -12.77 -4.11 -0.71
C THR A 279 -13.25 -4.49 0.69
N PHE A 280 -14.56 -4.74 0.80
CA PHE A 280 -15.13 -5.22 2.05
C PHE A 280 -14.55 -6.59 2.45
N ASP A 281 -14.22 -7.45 1.50
CA ASP A 281 -13.63 -8.76 1.81
C ASP A 281 -12.27 -8.63 2.51
N TYR A 282 -11.40 -7.72 2.05
CA TYR A 282 -10.11 -7.49 2.68
C TYR A 282 -10.27 -6.96 4.11
N ALA A 283 -11.16 -5.96 4.29
CA ALA A 283 -11.47 -5.44 5.61
C ALA A 283 -12.08 -6.50 6.53
N ARG A 284 -13.02 -7.31 6.04
CA ARG A 284 -13.64 -8.42 6.79
C ARG A 284 -12.61 -9.45 7.22
N HIS A 285 -11.62 -9.76 6.39
CA HIS A 285 -10.54 -10.66 6.74
C HIS A 285 -9.65 -10.08 7.85
N PHE A 286 -9.31 -8.79 7.79
CA PHE A 286 -8.59 -8.11 8.88
C PHE A 286 -9.38 -8.16 10.20
N LEU A 287 -10.67 -7.81 10.16
CA LEU A 287 -11.56 -7.85 11.34
C LEU A 287 -11.66 -9.26 11.93
N SER A 288 -11.76 -10.29 11.07
CA SER A 288 -11.75 -11.68 11.52
C SER A 288 -10.43 -12.08 12.18
N CYS A 289 -9.28 -11.56 11.72
CA CYS A 289 -7.99 -11.81 12.35
C CYS A 289 -7.92 -11.13 13.73
N CYS A 290 -8.40 -9.88 13.85
CA CYS A 290 -8.48 -9.18 15.14
C CYS A 290 -9.35 -9.95 16.16
N SER A 291 -10.54 -10.40 15.77
CA SER A 291 -11.42 -11.18 16.65
C SER A 291 -10.77 -12.51 17.05
N ARG A 292 -10.32 -13.32 16.07
CA ARG A 292 -9.83 -14.68 16.34
C ARG A 292 -8.47 -14.73 17.06
N MET A 293 -7.58 -13.77 16.81
CA MET A 293 -6.21 -13.80 17.36
C MET A 293 -6.06 -12.94 18.60
N LEU A 294 -6.82 -11.84 18.69
CA LEU A 294 -6.67 -10.86 19.77
C LEU A 294 -7.93 -10.75 20.65
N GLY A 295 -9.03 -11.43 20.30
CA GLY A 295 -10.30 -11.34 21.02
C GLY A 295 -11.00 -9.98 20.87
N ILE A 296 -10.67 -9.22 19.82
CA ILE A 296 -11.19 -7.87 19.61
C ILE A 296 -12.35 -7.93 18.61
N GLU A 297 -13.55 -7.68 19.12
CA GLU A 297 -14.76 -7.60 18.30
C GLU A 297 -14.91 -6.21 17.66
N TYR A 298 -15.43 -6.19 16.44
CA TYR A 298 -15.76 -4.95 15.74
C TYR A 298 -17.22 -4.58 15.99
N GLN A 299 -17.51 -3.29 15.92
CA GLN A 299 -18.86 -2.75 16.04
C GLN A 299 -19.16 -1.89 14.82
N SER A 300 -20.39 -2.01 14.31
CA SER A 300 -20.93 -1.06 13.33
C SER A 300 -21.76 -0.02 14.08
N LYS A 301 -21.28 1.22 14.14
CA LYS A 301 -21.99 2.34 14.79
C LYS A 301 -22.25 3.42 13.76
N ARG A 302 -23.49 3.88 13.63
CA ARG A 302 -23.88 5.03 12.78
C ARG A 302 -23.29 4.98 11.36
N GLY A 303 -23.27 3.79 10.76
CA GLY A 303 -22.82 3.57 9.38
C GLY A 303 -21.30 3.44 9.18
N TYR A 304 -20.49 3.41 10.24
CA TYR A 304 -19.05 3.12 10.15
C TYR A 304 -18.68 1.89 10.97
N ILE A 305 -17.64 1.18 10.53
CA ILE A 305 -17.07 0.01 11.21
C ILE A 305 -15.88 0.48 12.06
N GLY A 306 -15.82 0.03 13.30
CA GLY A 306 -14.67 0.32 14.17
C GLY A 306 -14.42 -0.78 15.20
N LEU A 307 -13.18 -0.84 15.69
CA LEU A 307 -12.73 -1.73 16.76
C LEU A 307 -12.51 -0.89 18.02
N ASP A 308 -13.01 -1.34 19.18
CA ASP A 308 -12.58 -0.77 20.46
C ASP A 308 -11.25 -1.41 20.87
N TYR A 309 -10.21 -0.60 20.97
CA TYR A 309 -8.88 -1.02 21.36
C TYR A 309 -8.40 -0.18 22.53
N PHE A 310 -8.63 -0.70 23.74
CA PHE A 310 -8.27 -0.03 25.00
C PHE A 310 -8.88 1.37 25.14
N GLY A 311 -10.15 1.51 24.78
CA GLY A 311 -10.88 2.77 24.83
C GLY A 311 -10.56 3.74 23.68
N ARG A 312 -9.78 3.31 22.68
CA ARG A 312 -9.67 3.99 21.38
C ARG A 312 -10.58 3.31 20.37
N THR A 313 -11.23 4.09 19.51
CA THR A 313 -11.92 3.54 18.34
C THR A 313 -10.95 3.54 17.16
N VAL A 314 -10.61 2.35 16.65
CA VAL A 314 -9.86 2.20 15.39
C VAL A 314 -10.87 2.07 14.26
N GLY A 315 -11.00 3.10 13.42
CA GLY A 315 -11.92 3.12 12.30
C GLY A 315 -11.47 2.24 11.14
N ILE A 316 -12.43 1.67 10.40
CA ILE A 316 -12.18 0.89 9.19
C ILE A 316 -12.83 1.59 7.99
N LYS A 317 -12.02 1.95 7.01
CA LYS A 317 -12.44 2.52 5.73
C LYS A 317 -12.36 1.45 4.64
N ILE A 318 -13.40 1.34 3.84
CA ILE A 318 -13.41 0.49 2.65
C ILE A 318 -13.65 1.38 1.46
N MET A 319 -12.66 1.46 0.56
CA MET A 319 -12.77 2.26 -0.64
C MET A 319 -11.74 1.83 -1.69
N PRO A 320 -12.20 1.41 -2.88
CA PRO A 320 -11.29 1.16 -4.00
C PRO A 320 -10.61 2.46 -4.43
N VAL A 321 -9.32 2.40 -4.75
CA VAL A 321 -8.59 3.55 -5.29
C VAL A 321 -8.90 3.72 -6.77
N GLY A 322 -9.03 4.98 -7.22
CA GLY A 322 -9.27 5.33 -8.61
C GLY A 322 -7.99 5.65 -9.39
N ILE A 323 -8.19 6.17 -10.61
CA ILE A 323 -7.13 6.68 -11.48
C ILE A 323 -7.18 8.22 -11.55
N ASN A 324 -6.13 8.86 -12.06
CA ASN A 324 -6.14 10.30 -12.32
C ASN A 324 -6.79 10.59 -13.68
N MET A 325 -8.03 11.08 -13.64
CA MET A 325 -8.80 11.39 -14.86
C MET A 325 -8.18 12.53 -15.67
N VAL A 326 -7.72 13.59 -15.00
CA VAL A 326 -7.18 14.81 -15.64
C VAL A 326 -5.89 14.48 -16.38
N GLN A 327 -4.98 13.75 -15.73
CA GLN A 327 -3.71 13.35 -16.31
C GLN A 327 -3.91 12.44 -17.54
N LEU A 328 -4.76 11.42 -17.43
CA LEU A 328 -5.02 10.53 -18.56
C LEU A 328 -5.68 11.26 -19.74
N GLN A 329 -6.59 12.20 -19.46
CA GLN A 329 -7.19 13.02 -20.53
C GLN A 329 -6.16 13.93 -21.20
N SER A 330 -5.20 14.50 -20.46
CA SER A 330 -4.15 15.34 -21.04
C SER A 330 -3.19 14.51 -21.90
N LEU A 331 -2.83 13.30 -21.47
CA LEU A 331 -2.00 12.37 -22.24
C LEU A 331 -2.69 11.92 -23.54
N LEU A 332 -4.02 11.71 -23.52
CA LEU A 332 -4.78 11.37 -24.73
C LEU A 332 -4.77 12.48 -25.80
N GLN A 333 -4.58 13.74 -25.41
CA GLN A 333 -4.60 14.91 -26.29
C GLN A 333 -3.22 15.23 -26.88
N GLN A 334 -2.18 14.46 -26.56
CA GLN A 334 -0.84 14.70 -27.09
C GLN A 334 -0.75 14.33 -28.58
N PRO A 335 -0.07 15.14 -29.43
CA PRO A 335 0.07 14.83 -30.86
C PRO A 335 0.73 13.47 -31.13
N ASP A 336 1.70 13.09 -30.31
CA ASP A 336 2.40 11.79 -30.41
C ASP A 336 1.44 10.60 -30.23
N GLN A 337 0.36 10.80 -29.47
CA GLN A 337 -0.66 9.78 -29.23
C GLN A 337 -1.44 9.45 -30.50
N GLU A 338 -1.85 10.46 -31.28
CA GLU A 338 -2.57 10.26 -32.53
C GLU A 338 -1.73 9.49 -33.55
N ALA A 339 -0.46 9.88 -33.70
CA ALA A 339 0.48 9.22 -34.59
C ALA A 339 0.69 7.74 -34.20
N ARG A 340 0.90 7.47 -32.90
CA ARG A 340 1.09 6.11 -32.41
C ARG A 340 -0.16 5.24 -32.57
N VAL A 341 -1.35 5.79 -32.32
CA VAL A 341 -2.61 5.07 -32.54
C VAL A 341 -2.80 4.75 -34.03
N ALA A 342 -2.48 5.67 -34.94
CA ALA A 342 -2.57 5.44 -36.38
C ALA A 342 -1.61 4.33 -36.84
N GLU A 343 -0.38 4.31 -36.32
CA GLU A 343 0.60 3.26 -36.59
C GLU A 343 0.09 1.88 -36.14
N LEU A 344 -0.39 1.77 -34.90
CA LEU A 344 -0.90 0.50 -34.37
C LEU A 344 -2.15 0.04 -35.12
N ARG A 345 -3.06 0.95 -35.52
CA ARG A 345 -4.22 0.61 -36.36
C ARG A 345 -3.81 0.04 -37.71
N LYS A 346 -2.72 0.56 -38.30
CA LYS A 346 -2.15 0.01 -39.54
C LYS A 346 -1.53 -1.37 -39.31
N GLN A 347 -0.77 -1.53 -38.22
CA GLN A 347 -0.13 -2.80 -37.86
C GLN A 347 -1.15 -3.92 -37.62
N PHE A 348 -2.26 -3.62 -36.95
CA PHE A 348 -3.32 -4.57 -36.62
C PHE A 348 -4.54 -4.47 -37.56
N HIS A 349 -4.37 -3.94 -38.77
CA HIS A 349 -5.45 -3.82 -39.73
C HIS A 349 -6.12 -5.18 -40.00
N GLY A 350 -7.45 -5.22 -39.95
CA GLY A 350 -8.24 -6.44 -40.14
C GLY A 350 -8.18 -7.44 -38.99
N LYS A 351 -7.51 -7.11 -37.88
CA LYS A 351 -7.36 -7.97 -36.70
C LYS A 351 -8.08 -7.40 -35.49
N THR A 352 -8.54 -8.28 -34.62
CA THR A 352 -9.15 -7.97 -33.33
C THR A 352 -8.13 -8.16 -32.23
N LEU A 353 -7.76 -7.08 -31.54
CA LEU A 353 -6.74 -7.09 -30.51
C LEU A 353 -7.37 -7.34 -29.13
N LEU A 354 -6.91 -8.40 -28.45
CA LEU A 354 -7.06 -8.58 -27.02
C LEU A 354 -5.76 -8.18 -26.34
N LEU A 355 -5.85 -7.49 -25.21
CA LEU A 355 -4.71 -6.87 -24.54
C LEU A 355 -4.58 -7.36 -23.09
N GLY A 356 -3.38 -7.81 -22.73
CA GLY A 356 -2.96 -8.02 -21.36
C GLY A 356 -1.82 -7.07 -21.02
N VAL A 357 -1.90 -6.40 -19.86
CA VAL A 357 -0.83 -5.56 -19.33
C VAL A 357 -0.65 -5.93 -17.87
N ASP A 358 0.45 -6.60 -17.57
CA ASP A 358 0.70 -7.13 -16.24
C ASP A 358 2.17 -7.00 -15.89
N ASP A 359 2.45 -6.89 -14.61
CA ASP A 359 3.82 -7.07 -14.13
C ASP A 359 4.17 -8.55 -14.17
N MET A 360 5.42 -8.88 -14.48
CA MET A 360 5.90 -10.26 -14.42
C MET A 360 5.92 -10.73 -12.96
N ASP A 361 4.86 -11.42 -12.58
CA ASP A 361 4.59 -11.89 -11.22
C ASP A 361 3.68 -13.14 -11.28
N VAL A 362 3.99 -14.14 -10.45
CA VAL A 362 3.28 -15.42 -10.40
C VAL A 362 1.78 -15.27 -10.13
N PHE A 363 1.35 -14.18 -9.49
CA PHE A 363 -0.06 -13.95 -9.13
C PHE A 363 -0.91 -13.36 -10.26
N LYS A 364 -0.29 -12.93 -11.36
CA LYS A 364 -0.98 -12.27 -12.48
C LYS A 364 -1.63 -13.23 -13.46
N GLY A 365 -1.35 -14.54 -13.39
CA GLY A 365 -2.00 -15.56 -14.21
C GLY A 365 -1.85 -15.32 -15.71
N ILE A 366 -0.66 -14.85 -16.14
CA ILE A 366 -0.37 -14.55 -17.55
C ILE A 366 -0.37 -15.85 -18.38
N ASP A 367 0.16 -16.92 -17.81
CA ASP A 367 0.11 -18.29 -18.33
C ASP A 367 -1.33 -18.74 -18.59
N LEU A 368 -2.22 -18.61 -17.60
CA LEU A 368 -3.64 -18.96 -17.72
C LEU A 368 -4.34 -18.14 -18.80
N LYS A 369 -3.95 -16.88 -18.98
CA LYS A 369 -4.45 -16.01 -20.05
C LYS A 369 -4.09 -16.54 -21.43
N ILE A 370 -2.82 -16.90 -21.61
CA ILE A 370 -2.29 -17.39 -22.88
C ILE A 370 -2.94 -18.75 -23.21
N LEU A 371 -3.11 -19.63 -22.22
CA LEU A 371 -3.81 -20.90 -22.37
C LEU A 371 -5.29 -20.71 -22.74
N ALA A 372 -5.98 -19.76 -22.10
CA ALA A 372 -7.38 -19.45 -22.44
C ALA A 372 -7.50 -18.90 -23.87
N PHE A 373 -6.56 -18.08 -24.31
CA PHE A 373 -6.54 -17.59 -25.68
C PHE A 373 -6.30 -18.71 -26.70
N GLU A 374 -5.38 -19.64 -26.40
CA GLU A 374 -5.19 -20.84 -27.21
C GLU A 374 -6.48 -21.66 -27.32
N GLN A 375 -7.13 -21.89 -26.19
CA GLN A 375 -8.36 -22.67 -26.13
C GLN A 375 -9.50 -21.98 -26.89
N MET A 376 -9.57 -20.65 -26.85
CA MET A 376 -10.49 -19.86 -27.66
C MET A 376 -10.25 -20.08 -29.16
N LEU A 377 -8.99 -20.07 -29.61
CA LEU A 377 -8.65 -20.29 -31.02
C LEU A 377 -8.98 -21.72 -31.50
N LYS A 378 -8.87 -22.72 -30.62
CA LYS A 378 -9.27 -24.11 -30.89
C LYS A 378 -10.78 -24.25 -30.99
N ALA A 379 -11.51 -23.73 -30.00
CA ALA A 379 -12.96 -23.85 -29.92
C ALA A 379 -13.68 -23.00 -30.97
N HIS A 380 -13.09 -21.85 -31.35
CA HIS A 380 -13.68 -20.90 -32.31
C HIS A 380 -12.74 -20.63 -33.49
N PRO A 381 -12.61 -21.57 -34.46
CA PRO A 381 -11.69 -21.43 -35.59
C PRO A 381 -11.88 -20.18 -36.43
N LYS A 382 -13.08 -19.57 -36.38
CA LYS A 382 -13.39 -18.28 -37.02
C LYS A 382 -12.40 -17.18 -36.60
N TRP A 383 -11.83 -17.23 -35.40
CA TRP A 383 -10.89 -16.21 -34.91
C TRP A 383 -9.44 -16.45 -35.31
N GLN A 384 -9.10 -17.63 -35.84
CA GLN A 384 -7.76 -17.91 -36.35
C GLN A 384 -7.45 -16.98 -37.54
N GLY A 385 -6.30 -16.30 -37.51
CA GLY A 385 -5.93 -15.28 -38.49
C GLY A 385 -6.53 -13.89 -38.23
N ARG A 386 -7.48 -13.77 -37.28
CA ARG A 386 -8.19 -12.52 -36.98
C ARG A 386 -7.96 -12.01 -35.57
N ALA A 387 -7.97 -12.86 -34.55
CA ALA A 387 -7.70 -12.44 -33.17
C ALA A 387 -6.20 -12.45 -32.87
N VAL A 388 -5.73 -11.43 -32.16
CA VAL A 388 -4.34 -11.34 -31.64
C VAL A 388 -4.40 -11.03 -30.15
N LEU A 389 -3.65 -11.78 -29.35
CA LEU A 389 -3.35 -11.44 -27.96
C LEU A 389 -2.03 -10.68 -27.90
N MET A 390 -2.08 -9.41 -27.49
CA MET A 390 -0.91 -8.62 -27.12
C MET A 390 -0.75 -8.69 -25.61
N GLN A 391 0.29 -9.36 -25.14
CA GLN A 391 0.65 -9.40 -23.73
C GLN A 391 1.89 -8.53 -23.49
N ILE A 392 1.72 -7.47 -22.72
CA ILE A 392 2.82 -6.64 -22.21
C ILE A 392 3.11 -7.14 -20.80
N ALA A 393 4.34 -7.62 -20.59
CA ALA A 393 4.84 -8.10 -19.33
C ALA A 393 5.93 -7.13 -18.83
N ASN A 394 5.58 -6.30 -17.84
CA ASN A 394 6.54 -5.37 -17.25
C ASN A 394 7.55 -6.16 -16.40
N PRO A 395 8.87 -6.08 -16.68
CA PRO A 395 9.87 -6.72 -15.84
C PRO A 395 9.80 -6.15 -14.43
N LYS A 396 9.63 -7.01 -13.41
CA LYS A 396 9.77 -6.61 -12.00
C LYS A 396 11.12 -7.05 -11.46
N GLY A 397 11.68 -6.25 -10.55
CA GLY A 397 12.92 -6.55 -9.84
C GLY A 397 12.82 -7.67 -8.80
N GLY A 398 11.86 -8.60 -8.95
CA GLY A 398 11.81 -9.81 -8.14
C GLY A 398 12.68 -10.87 -8.78
N THR A 399 13.61 -11.44 -8.02
CA THR A 399 14.40 -12.60 -8.45
C THR A 399 13.90 -13.83 -7.69
N GLY A 400 13.75 -14.95 -8.39
CA GLY A 400 13.27 -16.18 -7.78
C GLY A 400 12.97 -17.25 -8.81
N LYS A 401 13.22 -18.51 -8.43
CA LYS A 401 13.00 -19.70 -9.25
C LYS A 401 11.58 -19.76 -9.82
N ASP A 402 10.58 -19.41 -9.00
CA ASP A 402 9.18 -19.36 -9.43
C ASP A 402 8.93 -18.41 -10.60
N LEU A 403 9.58 -17.25 -10.62
CA LEU A 403 9.41 -16.26 -11.68
C LEU A 403 10.10 -16.70 -12.97
N GLU A 404 11.26 -17.35 -12.84
CA GLU A 404 11.99 -17.93 -13.97
C GLU A 404 11.20 -19.07 -14.62
N GLU A 405 10.60 -19.95 -13.81
CA GLU A 405 9.73 -21.04 -14.28
C GLU A 405 8.48 -20.49 -14.98
N VAL A 406 7.78 -19.51 -14.37
CA VAL A 406 6.62 -18.88 -15.00
C VAL A 406 6.98 -18.19 -16.32
N GLN A 407 8.13 -17.49 -16.39
CA GLN A 407 8.58 -16.88 -17.63
C GLN A 407 8.86 -17.94 -18.71
N ALA A 408 9.51 -19.04 -18.35
CA ALA A 408 9.80 -20.13 -19.28
C ALA A 408 8.52 -20.78 -19.84
N ASP A 409 7.52 -21.03 -18.97
CA ASP A 409 6.22 -21.59 -19.34
C ASP A 409 5.43 -20.65 -20.27
N ILE A 410 5.48 -19.34 -20.00
CA ILE A 410 4.89 -18.30 -20.86
C ILE A 410 5.56 -18.31 -22.23
N ASP A 411 6.89 -18.31 -22.29
CA ASP A 411 7.65 -18.27 -23.54
C ASP A 411 7.44 -19.54 -24.38
N GLU A 412 7.37 -20.71 -23.73
CA GLU A 412 7.01 -21.97 -24.38
C GLU A 412 5.59 -21.94 -24.95
N SER A 413 4.61 -21.50 -24.16
CA SER A 413 3.22 -21.40 -24.60
C SER A 413 3.06 -20.45 -25.78
N CYS A 414 3.70 -19.27 -25.73
CA CYS A 414 3.72 -18.32 -26.84
C CYS A 414 4.29 -18.95 -28.11
N ARG A 415 5.47 -19.60 -28.03
CA ARG A 415 6.09 -20.27 -29.18
C ARG A 415 5.19 -21.36 -29.75
N ARG A 416 4.63 -22.21 -28.90
CA ARG A 416 3.76 -23.32 -29.30
C ARG A 416 2.51 -22.83 -30.03
N ILE A 417 1.82 -21.82 -29.50
CA ILE A 417 0.63 -21.23 -30.12
C ILE A 417 0.97 -20.55 -31.45
N ASN A 418 2.05 -19.77 -31.49
CA ASN A 418 2.48 -19.09 -32.70
C ASN A 418 2.91 -20.07 -33.80
N ASN A 419 3.54 -21.19 -33.45
CA ASN A 419 3.88 -22.25 -34.42
C ASN A 419 2.63 -22.96 -34.95
N GLN A 420 1.62 -23.18 -34.10
CA GLN A 420 0.41 -23.91 -34.47
C GLN A 420 -0.58 -23.07 -35.31
N PHE A 421 -0.80 -21.81 -34.92
CA PHE A 421 -1.83 -20.95 -35.52
C PHE A 421 -1.27 -19.80 -36.36
N GLY A 422 0.02 -19.50 -36.23
CA GLY A 422 0.68 -18.41 -36.96
C GLY A 422 0.83 -18.67 -38.45
N ARG A 423 0.86 -17.59 -39.22
CA ARG A 423 1.02 -17.56 -40.68
C ARG A 423 1.80 -16.31 -41.08
N PRO A 424 2.35 -16.20 -42.31
CA PRO A 424 3.01 -14.97 -42.75
C PRO A 424 2.13 -13.73 -42.52
N GLY A 425 2.63 -12.74 -41.78
CA GLY A 425 1.90 -11.53 -41.42
C GLY A 425 0.90 -11.68 -40.26
N TYR A 426 0.78 -12.87 -39.63
CA TYR A 426 -0.11 -13.13 -38.50
C TYR A 426 0.60 -13.89 -37.38
N THR A 427 0.82 -13.21 -36.27
CA THR A 427 1.31 -13.77 -35.01
C THR A 427 0.17 -13.73 -33.98
N PRO A 428 -0.42 -14.89 -33.61
CA PRO A 428 -1.54 -14.96 -32.67
C PRO A 428 -1.24 -14.34 -31.29
N VAL A 429 -0.04 -14.56 -30.75
CA VAL A 429 0.38 -14.06 -29.44
C VAL A 429 1.66 -13.25 -29.58
N ILE A 430 1.59 -11.98 -29.20
CA ILE A 430 2.74 -11.06 -29.17
C ILE A 430 3.06 -10.79 -27.71
N LEU A 431 4.26 -11.17 -27.27
CA LEU A 431 4.76 -10.95 -25.91
C LEU A 431 5.83 -9.85 -25.92
N GLU A 432 5.59 -8.76 -25.21
CA GLU A 432 6.54 -7.68 -24.99
C GLU A 432 7.03 -7.69 -23.53
N ASN A 433 8.28 -8.08 -23.32
CA ASN A 433 8.91 -8.13 -21.99
C ASN A 433 9.65 -6.82 -21.68
N ARG A 434 8.92 -5.70 -21.66
CA ARG A 434 9.47 -4.37 -21.37
C ARG A 434 8.42 -3.43 -20.78
N ILE A 435 8.90 -2.40 -20.08
CA ILE A 435 8.05 -1.28 -19.65
C ILE A 435 7.78 -0.40 -20.87
N LEU A 436 6.50 -0.17 -21.18
CA LEU A 436 6.09 0.77 -22.22
C LEU A 436 6.02 2.21 -21.69
N SER A 437 6.27 3.19 -22.56
CA SER A 437 5.95 4.58 -22.26
C SER A 437 4.44 4.76 -22.10
N SER A 438 4.01 5.81 -21.40
CA SER A 438 2.57 6.10 -21.20
C SER A 438 1.84 6.28 -22.54
N VAL A 439 2.48 6.93 -23.52
CA VAL A 439 1.97 7.09 -24.90
C VAL A 439 1.75 5.72 -25.57
N GLU A 440 2.76 4.84 -25.54
CA GLU A 440 2.63 3.49 -26.13
C GLU A 440 1.54 2.67 -25.44
N ARG A 441 1.52 2.64 -24.10
CA ARG A 441 0.54 1.92 -23.28
C ARG A 441 -0.88 2.37 -23.61
N MET A 442 -1.11 3.68 -23.62
CA MET A 442 -2.42 4.25 -23.91
C MET A 442 -2.83 4.04 -25.37
N ALA A 443 -1.89 4.02 -26.31
CA ALA A 443 -2.20 3.74 -27.71
C ALA A 443 -2.73 2.30 -27.87
N TYR A 444 -2.14 1.32 -27.18
CA TYR A 444 -2.66 -0.03 -27.12
C TYR A 444 -4.06 -0.09 -26.48
N TYR A 445 -4.28 0.60 -25.36
CA TYR A 445 -5.62 0.69 -24.75
C TYR A 445 -6.66 1.25 -25.71
N THR A 446 -6.32 2.30 -26.46
CA THR A 446 -7.24 2.93 -27.42
C THR A 446 -7.68 1.96 -28.52
N ILE A 447 -6.79 1.10 -29.02
CA ILE A 447 -7.10 0.20 -30.14
C ILE A 447 -7.63 -1.18 -29.71
N ALA A 448 -7.33 -1.63 -28.50
CA ALA A 448 -7.69 -2.96 -28.02
C ALA A 448 -9.22 -3.16 -27.92
N GLU A 449 -9.74 -4.21 -28.56
CA GLU A 449 -11.17 -4.51 -28.49
C GLU A 449 -11.57 -5.01 -27.09
N CYS A 450 -10.67 -5.75 -26.44
CA CYS A 450 -10.87 -6.21 -25.06
C CYS A 450 -9.56 -6.18 -24.27
N VAL A 451 -9.63 -5.76 -23.00
CA VAL A 451 -8.58 -6.01 -22.01
C VAL A 451 -8.92 -7.23 -21.17
N VAL A 452 -7.95 -8.13 -21.02
CA VAL A 452 -8.08 -9.38 -20.28
C VAL A 452 -7.16 -9.38 -19.07
N VAL A 453 -7.74 -9.46 -17.88
CA VAL A 453 -7.05 -9.49 -16.59
C VAL A 453 -7.38 -10.80 -15.88
N THR A 454 -6.41 -11.69 -15.77
CA THR A 454 -6.57 -13.07 -15.27
C THR A 454 -5.84 -13.31 -13.95
N ALA A 455 -5.42 -12.24 -13.26
CA ALA A 455 -4.77 -12.35 -11.96
C ALA A 455 -5.66 -13.12 -10.98
N PHE A 456 -5.15 -14.22 -10.43
CA PHE A 456 -5.94 -15.04 -9.49
C PHE A 456 -5.91 -14.48 -8.07
N ARG A 457 -5.03 -13.53 -7.76
CA ARG A 457 -5.15 -12.59 -6.64
C ARG A 457 -4.49 -11.26 -6.99
N ASP A 458 -5.18 -10.16 -6.76
CA ASP A 458 -4.61 -8.81 -6.93
C ASP A 458 -5.33 -7.82 -6.00
N GLY A 459 -4.57 -6.91 -5.40
CA GLY A 459 -5.10 -5.91 -4.46
C GLY A 459 -6.13 -5.01 -5.14
N MET A 460 -5.64 -4.09 -5.97
CA MET A 460 -6.42 -3.30 -6.90
C MET A 460 -5.70 -3.28 -8.24
N ASN A 461 -6.43 -3.53 -9.33
CA ASN A 461 -5.87 -3.47 -10.68
C ASN A 461 -6.46 -2.27 -11.42
N LEU A 462 -5.60 -1.32 -11.79
CA LEU A 462 -6.01 -0.06 -12.42
C LEU A 462 -5.99 -0.12 -13.95
N THR A 463 -5.40 -1.17 -14.56
CA THR A 463 -5.36 -1.36 -16.02
C THR A 463 -6.74 -1.29 -16.66
N PRO A 464 -7.80 -1.95 -16.13
CA PRO A 464 -9.15 -1.76 -16.65
C PRO A 464 -9.64 -0.31 -16.63
N TYR A 465 -9.29 0.46 -15.60
CA TYR A 465 -9.76 1.83 -15.45
C TYR A 465 -9.08 2.74 -16.47
N GLU A 466 -7.75 2.64 -16.62
CA GLU A 466 -6.99 3.35 -17.65
C GLU A 466 -7.53 3.03 -19.06
N TYR A 467 -7.80 1.75 -19.32
CA TYR A 467 -8.38 1.29 -20.58
C TYR A 467 -9.74 1.91 -20.86
N ILE A 468 -10.66 1.90 -19.89
CA ILE A 468 -11.99 2.50 -20.03
C ILE A 468 -11.88 3.98 -20.41
N VAL A 469 -10.95 4.73 -19.81
CA VAL A 469 -10.75 6.15 -20.14
C VAL A 469 -10.20 6.32 -21.55
N CYS A 470 -9.19 5.53 -21.95
CA CYS A 470 -8.63 5.59 -23.31
C CYS A 470 -9.69 5.27 -24.39
N ARG A 471 -10.66 4.42 -24.07
CA ARG A 471 -11.77 4.06 -24.97
C ARG A 471 -12.84 5.15 -25.13
N GLN A 472 -12.76 6.26 -24.39
CA GLN A 472 -13.52 7.47 -24.72
C GLN A 472 -13.12 8.08 -26.07
N GLY A 473 -11.90 7.77 -26.55
CA GLY A 473 -11.34 8.31 -27.78
C GLY A 473 -10.59 9.63 -27.58
N ILE A 474 -9.82 10.00 -28.60
CA ILE A 474 -9.08 11.27 -28.64
C ILE A 474 -10.07 12.39 -29.00
N PRO A 475 -10.24 13.42 -28.14
CA PRO A 475 -11.11 14.55 -28.42
C PRO A 475 -10.74 15.23 -29.76
N GLY A 476 -11.73 15.51 -30.60
CA GLY A 476 -11.53 16.17 -31.90
C GLY A 476 -11.21 15.25 -33.09
N LEU A 477 -10.84 13.98 -32.85
CA LEU A 477 -10.60 12.99 -33.91
C LEU A 477 -11.87 12.21 -34.33
N GLY A 478 -12.97 12.39 -33.58
CA GLY A 478 -14.31 11.91 -33.94
C GLY A 478 -15.15 13.11 -34.40
N GLY A 479 -15.84 12.99 -35.53
CA GLY A 479 -16.69 14.04 -36.07
C GLY A 479 -17.60 14.65 -35.00
N SER A 480 -17.75 15.98 -35.03
CA SER A 480 -18.49 16.80 -34.06
C SER A 480 -20.02 16.66 -34.20
N GLY A 481 -20.52 15.42 -34.25
CA GLY A 481 -21.94 15.07 -34.32
C GLY A 481 -22.22 13.68 -33.75
N ASP A 482 -23.50 13.30 -33.70
CA ASP A 482 -24.02 11.99 -33.24
C ASP A 482 -23.54 10.81 -34.12
N ASP A 483 -22.77 11.10 -35.17
CA ASP A 483 -22.13 10.16 -36.12
C ASP A 483 -20.67 9.81 -35.78
N GLY A 484 -20.16 10.22 -34.61
CA GLY A 484 -18.84 9.81 -34.13
C GLY A 484 -18.75 8.28 -33.90
N PRO A 485 -17.56 7.67 -33.98
CA PRO A 485 -17.40 6.24 -33.69
C PRO A 485 -17.89 5.95 -32.27
N LYS A 486 -18.84 5.00 -32.17
CA LYS A 486 -19.46 4.62 -30.89
C LYS A 486 -18.40 4.16 -29.90
N LYS A 487 -18.43 4.73 -28.70
CA LYS A 487 -17.49 4.42 -27.62
C LYS A 487 -17.79 3.04 -27.06
N LYS A 488 -16.79 2.17 -27.05
CA LYS A 488 -16.95 0.77 -26.63
C LYS A 488 -15.72 0.27 -25.88
N SER A 489 -15.93 -0.50 -24.82
CA SER A 489 -14.85 -1.14 -24.07
C SER A 489 -15.33 -2.49 -23.58
N MET A 490 -14.52 -3.52 -23.80
CA MET A 490 -14.81 -4.87 -23.29
C MET A 490 -13.74 -5.32 -22.33
N LEU A 491 -14.18 -5.99 -21.27
CA LEU A 491 -13.33 -6.38 -20.16
C LEU A 491 -13.63 -7.84 -19.80
N VAL A 492 -12.61 -8.68 -19.84
CA VAL A 492 -12.63 -10.02 -19.23
C VAL A 492 -11.77 -9.93 -17.97
N VAL A 493 -12.39 -10.09 -16.81
CA VAL A 493 -11.77 -9.72 -15.53
C VAL A 493 -11.94 -10.84 -14.52
N SER A 494 -10.84 -11.24 -13.89
CA SER A 494 -10.85 -12.19 -12.79
C SER A 494 -11.78 -11.73 -11.66
N GLU A 495 -12.53 -12.66 -11.07
CA GLU A 495 -13.34 -12.41 -9.87
C GLU A 495 -12.49 -12.14 -8.62
N PHE A 496 -11.18 -12.41 -8.68
CA PHE A 496 -10.27 -12.35 -7.54
C PHE A 496 -9.47 -11.05 -7.42
N ILE A 497 -9.83 -10.01 -8.17
CA ILE A 497 -9.14 -8.71 -8.14
C ILE A 497 -10.04 -7.60 -7.59
N GLY A 498 -9.45 -6.61 -6.91
CA GLY A 498 -10.22 -5.58 -6.19
C GLY A 498 -11.13 -4.69 -7.03
N CYS A 499 -10.86 -4.52 -8.34
CA CYS A 499 -11.71 -3.71 -9.21
C CYS A 499 -12.91 -4.48 -9.80
N SER A 500 -12.94 -5.80 -9.67
CA SER A 500 -14.00 -6.65 -10.24
C SER A 500 -15.41 -6.32 -9.71
N PRO A 501 -15.63 -6.09 -8.39
CA PRO A 501 -16.93 -5.69 -7.87
C PRO A 501 -17.42 -4.34 -8.43
N SER A 502 -16.49 -3.41 -8.67
CA SER A 502 -16.78 -2.06 -9.18
C SER A 502 -17.19 -2.05 -10.66
N LEU A 503 -16.60 -2.92 -11.47
CA LEU A 503 -16.81 -2.95 -12.93
C LEU A 503 -17.94 -3.89 -13.35
N SER A 504 -19.16 -3.59 -12.92
CA SER A 504 -20.35 -4.45 -13.11
C SER A 504 -20.75 -4.76 -14.57
N GLY A 505 -20.15 -4.13 -15.58
CA GLY A 505 -20.31 -4.47 -17.00
C GLY A 505 -19.24 -5.42 -17.55
N ALA A 506 -18.26 -5.84 -16.74
CA ALA A 506 -17.18 -6.75 -17.15
C ALA A 506 -17.68 -8.20 -17.20
N ILE A 507 -17.10 -9.01 -18.07
CA ILE A 507 -17.29 -10.46 -18.08
C ILE A 507 -16.37 -11.03 -17.00
N ARG A 508 -16.95 -11.47 -15.89
CA ARG A 508 -16.19 -11.99 -14.75
C ARG A 508 -15.82 -13.44 -14.99
N VAL A 509 -14.57 -13.78 -14.75
CA VAL A 509 -14.04 -15.13 -14.94
C VAL A 509 -13.37 -15.63 -13.68
N ASN A 510 -13.43 -16.93 -13.49
CA ASN A 510 -12.50 -17.63 -12.62
C ASN A 510 -11.33 -18.10 -13.51
N PRO A 511 -10.13 -17.49 -13.41
CA PRO A 511 -9.02 -17.79 -14.31
C PRO A 511 -8.52 -19.24 -14.24
N TRP A 512 -8.84 -19.97 -13.16
CA TRP A 512 -8.52 -21.39 -13.03
C TRP A 512 -9.34 -22.27 -13.99
N ASN A 513 -10.48 -21.76 -14.48
CA ASN A 513 -11.26 -22.40 -15.52
C ASN A 513 -10.88 -21.80 -16.88
N VAL A 514 -9.90 -22.43 -17.53
CA VAL A 514 -9.36 -22.02 -18.83
C VAL A 514 -10.44 -22.03 -19.91
N ASP A 515 -11.32 -23.03 -19.93
CA ASP A 515 -12.41 -23.13 -20.92
C ASP A 515 -13.43 -22.01 -20.77
N ALA A 516 -13.86 -21.71 -19.53
CA ALA A 516 -14.77 -20.60 -19.28
C ALA A 516 -14.12 -19.25 -19.59
N THR A 517 -12.83 -19.09 -19.31
CA THR A 517 -12.08 -17.88 -19.66
C THR A 517 -11.94 -17.72 -21.17
N ALA A 518 -11.72 -18.82 -21.90
CA ALA A 518 -11.69 -18.84 -23.36
C ALA A 518 -13.04 -18.44 -23.98
N GLU A 519 -14.15 -18.95 -23.43
CA GLU A 519 -15.47 -18.55 -23.90
C GLU A 519 -15.78 -17.09 -23.58
N ALA A 520 -15.38 -16.59 -22.40
CA ALA A 520 -15.50 -15.18 -22.05
C ALA A 520 -14.70 -14.27 -22.99
N MET A 521 -13.49 -14.70 -23.40
CA MET A 521 -12.71 -13.99 -24.43
C MET A 521 -13.46 -13.96 -25.76
N ASN A 522 -14.02 -15.09 -26.24
CA ASN A 522 -14.83 -15.14 -27.46
C ASN A 522 -16.06 -14.24 -27.36
N GLU A 523 -16.82 -14.33 -26.27
CA GLU A 523 -18.00 -13.50 -26.01
C GLU A 523 -17.63 -12.01 -26.08
N SER A 524 -16.53 -11.61 -25.42
CA SER A 524 -16.11 -10.21 -25.34
C SER A 524 -15.93 -9.56 -26.72
N ILE A 525 -15.39 -10.30 -27.70
CA ILE A 525 -15.15 -9.81 -29.04
C ILE A 525 -16.34 -10.05 -29.99
N ALA A 526 -17.18 -11.06 -29.71
CA ALA A 526 -18.34 -11.42 -30.52
C ALA A 526 -19.62 -10.62 -30.21
N LEU A 527 -19.71 -9.96 -29.05
CA LEU A 527 -20.86 -9.14 -28.66
C LEU A 527 -21.18 -8.03 -29.66
N SER A 528 -22.46 -7.65 -29.73
CA SER A 528 -22.91 -6.55 -30.59
C SER A 528 -22.35 -5.21 -30.12
N ASP A 529 -22.10 -4.28 -31.05
CA ASP A 529 -21.54 -2.96 -30.69
C ASP A 529 -22.48 -2.16 -29.74
N SER A 530 -23.80 -2.38 -29.79
CA SER A 530 -24.76 -1.76 -28.86
C SER A 530 -24.58 -2.25 -27.43
N GLU A 531 -24.35 -3.55 -27.22
CA GLU A 531 -24.06 -4.09 -25.89
C GLU A 531 -22.70 -3.61 -25.37
N LYS A 532 -21.70 -3.55 -26.25
CA LYS A 532 -20.36 -3.02 -25.91
C LYS A 532 -20.43 -1.55 -25.49
N GLN A 533 -21.27 -0.76 -26.14
CA GLN A 533 -21.51 0.63 -25.77
C GLN A 533 -22.19 0.75 -24.40
N LEU A 534 -23.25 -0.02 -24.14
CA LEU A 534 -23.95 0.01 -22.85
C LEU A 534 -23.00 -0.35 -21.68
N ARG A 535 -22.16 -1.38 -21.87
CA ARG A 535 -21.15 -1.77 -20.87
C ARG A 535 -20.13 -0.65 -20.65
N HIS A 536 -19.64 -0.06 -21.73
CA HIS A 536 -18.71 1.07 -21.68
C HIS A 536 -19.26 2.27 -20.92
N GLU A 537 -20.50 2.70 -21.20
CA GLU A 537 -21.12 3.83 -20.51
C GLU A 537 -21.23 3.59 -19.00
N LYS A 538 -21.59 2.36 -18.60
CA LYS A 538 -21.66 1.96 -17.19
C LYS A 538 -20.28 2.00 -16.53
N HIS A 539 -19.27 1.46 -17.20
CA HIS A 539 -17.89 1.45 -16.73
C HIS A 539 -17.34 2.87 -16.58
N TYR A 540 -17.47 3.70 -17.62
CA TYR A 540 -16.96 5.06 -17.64
C TYR A 540 -17.60 5.91 -16.55
N ARG A 541 -18.92 5.83 -16.37
CA ARG A 541 -19.64 6.56 -15.30
C ARG A 541 -19.08 6.25 -13.92
N TYR A 542 -18.74 4.99 -13.65
CA TYR A 542 -18.15 4.60 -12.37
C TYR A 542 -16.74 5.19 -12.23
N VAL A 543 -15.87 4.94 -13.22
CA VAL A 543 -14.46 5.34 -13.19
C VAL A 543 -14.31 6.86 -13.11
N SER A 544 -15.17 7.61 -13.81
CA SER A 544 -15.14 9.08 -13.81
C SER A 544 -15.65 9.72 -12.51
N SER A 545 -16.36 8.97 -11.67
CA SER A 545 -16.89 9.47 -10.38
C SER A 545 -16.10 8.96 -9.17
N HIS A 546 -15.34 7.88 -9.34
CA HIS A 546 -14.53 7.24 -8.30
C HIS A 546 -13.06 7.30 -8.70
N ASP A 547 -12.57 8.51 -8.95
CA ASP A 547 -11.18 8.79 -9.27
C ASP A 547 -10.30 8.82 -8.01
N VAL A 548 -9.00 9.02 -8.22
CA VAL A 548 -8.02 9.10 -7.13
C VAL A 548 -8.27 10.28 -6.18
N ALA A 549 -8.74 11.42 -6.69
CA ALA A 549 -9.06 12.59 -5.89
C ALA A 549 -10.25 12.33 -4.96
N TYR A 550 -11.30 11.67 -5.46
CA TYR A 550 -12.42 11.22 -4.63
C TYR A 550 -11.95 10.27 -3.51
N TRP A 551 -11.06 9.33 -3.84
CA TRP A 551 -10.50 8.39 -2.87
C TRP A 551 -9.72 9.12 -1.76
N SER A 552 -8.80 10.03 -2.08
CA SER A 552 -8.02 10.72 -1.05
C SER A 552 -8.88 11.67 -0.21
N LYS A 553 -9.77 12.44 -0.85
CA LYS A 553 -10.72 13.32 -0.16
C LYS A 553 -11.58 12.57 0.84
N SER A 554 -12.16 11.44 0.40
CA SER A 554 -13.04 10.65 1.26
C SER A 554 -12.29 9.94 2.38
N TYR A 555 -11.02 9.58 2.17
CA TYR A 555 -10.19 9.03 3.23
C TYR A 555 -9.88 10.08 4.30
N ILE A 556 -9.42 11.27 3.89
CA ILE A 556 -9.05 12.36 4.83
C ILE A 556 -10.25 12.81 5.67
N HIS A 557 -11.43 12.96 5.06
CA HIS A 557 -12.64 13.29 5.80
C HIS A 557 -12.95 12.28 6.93
N ASP A 558 -12.83 10.98 6.65
CA ASP A 558 -13.06 9.94 7.66
C ASP A 558 -11.90 9.85 8.66
N PHE A 559 -10.69 10.23 8.25
CA PHE A 559 -9.51 10.26 9.10
C PHE A 559 -9.61 11.38 10.15
N GLU A 560 -9.97 12.59 9.73
CA GLU A 560 -10.30 13.71 10.62
C GLU A 560 -11.40 13.32 11.61
N ARG A 561 -12.47 12.70 11.11
CA ARG A 561 -13.58 12.22 11.95
C ARG A 561 -13.12 11.21 13.00
N SER A 562 -12.27 10.25 12.62
CA SER A 562 -11.75 9.22 13.52
C SER A 562 -10.85 9.80 14.61
N CYS A 563 -10.19 10.93 14.32
CA CYS A 563 -9.32 11.62 15.26
C CYS A 563 -10.05 12.58 16.22
N ARG A 564 -11.36 12.88 16.05
CA ARG A 564 -12.07 13.87 16.88
C ARG A 564 -12.06 13.55 18.37
N ASP A 565 -12.18 12.27 18.73
CA ASP A 565 -12.25 11.86 20.14
C ASP A 565 -10.88 11.79 20.84
N HIS A 566 -9.76 11.87 20.09
CA HIS A 566 -8.40 11.87 20.65
C HIS A 566 -8.13 13.01 21.60
N PHE A 567 -8.73 14.18 21.35
CA PHE A 567 -8.53 15.36 22.19
C PHE A 567 -9.47 15.39 23.39
N ARG A 568 -10.50 14.54 23.38
CA ARG A 568 -11.45 14.42 24.49
C ARG A 568 -10.92 13.49 25.58
N ARG A 569 -10.21 12.42 25.23
CA ARG A 569 -9.74 11.39 26.18
C ARG A 569 -8.29 11.61 26.64
N ARG A 570 -7.98 11.21 27.87
CA ARG A 570 -6.59 11.12 28.37
C ARG A 570 -5.97 9.81 27.90
N CYS A 571 -4.82 9.91 27.22
CA CYS A 571 -4.14 8.77 26.61
C CYS A 571 -2.87 8.39 27.38
N TRP A 572 -2.75 7.14 27.78
CA TRP A 572 -1.59 6.60 28.51
C TRP A 572 -0.93 5.48 27.72
N GLY A 573 0.38 5.60 27.48
CA GLY A 573 1.18 4.53 26.89
C GLY A 573 1.48 3.45 27.92
N VAL A 574 1.14 2.20 27.62
CA VAL A 574 1.37 1.04 28.50
C VAL A 574 1.97 -0.11 27.68
N GLY A 575 2.97 -0.79 28.23
CA GLY A 575 3.61 -1.94 27.59
C GLY A 575 4.94 -1.62 26.90
N ILE A 576 5.54 -2.65 26.32
CA ILE A 576 6.90 -2.64 25.75
C ILE A 576 6.86 -3.31 24.38
N GLY A 577 7.69 -2.84 23.45
CA GLY A 577 7.75 -3.35 22.07
C GLY A 577 6.38 -3.37 21.38
N PHE A 578 6.06 -4.46 20.67
CA PHE A 578 4.75 -4.66 20.03
C PHE A 578 3.60 -4.97 21.01
N GLY A 579 3.91 -5.16 22.31
CA GLY A 579 2.90 -5.18 23.38
C GLY A 579 2.51 -3.79 23.88
N PHE A 580 3.14 -2.73 23.34
CA PHE A 580 2.76 -1.35 23.61
C PHE A 580 1.35 -1.07 23.09
N ARG A 581 0.57 -0.37 23.90
CA ARG A 581 -0.79 0.06 23.61
C ARG A 581 -1.05 1.41 24.24
N VAL A 582 -1.96 2.17 23.65
CA VAL A 582 -2.46 3.41 24.24
C VAL A 582 -3.81 3.12 24.87
N VAL A 583 -3.89 3.34 26.18
CA VAL A 583 -5.16 3.27 26.93
C VAL A 583 -5.77 4.67 26.96
N ALA A 584 -6.94 4.82 26.36
CA ALA A 584 -7.67 6.08 26.32
C ALA A 584 -8.84 6.04 27.32
N LEU A 585 -8.76 6.89 28.34
CA LEU A 585 -9.75 6.98 29.41
C LEU A 585 -10.41 8.35 29.43
N ASP A 586 -11.54 8.45 30.11
CA ASP A 586 -12.24 9.71 30.33
C ASP A 586 -11.35 10.74 31.07
N ARG A 587 -11.60 12.04 30.88
CA ARG A 587 -10.82 13.10 31.57
C ARG A 587 -10.96 13.02 33.08
N ASN A 588 -12.11 12.57 33.56
CA ASN A 588 -12.42 12.42 34.97
C ASN A 588 -11.74 11.19 35.59
N PHE A 589 -11.10 10.33 34.79
CA PHE A 589 -10.34 9.21 35.31
C PHE A 589 -9.14 9.71 36.12
N GLN A 590 -9.15 9.40 37.41
CA GLN A 590 -8.03 9.63 38.31
C GLN A 590 -7.24 8.35 38.49
N LYS A 591 -5.99 8.35 38.01
CA LYS A 591 -5.07 7.24 38.24
C LYS A 591 -4.67 7.22 39.71
N LEU A 592 -5.05 6.17 40.43
CA LEU A 592 -4.57 5.93 41.79
C LEU A 592 -3.06 5.66 41.77
N THR A 593 -2.30 6.38 42.58
CA THR A 593 -0.85 6.16 42.70
C THR A 593 -0.57 5.08 43.73
N VAL A 594 0.49 4.30 43.52
CA VAL A 594 0.86 3.25 44.48
C VAL A 594 1.12 3.87 45.86
N ASP A 595 1.76 5.03 45.91
CA ASP A 595 2.06 5.71 47.16
C ASP A 595 0.79 6.16 47.91
N SER A 596 -0.23 6.68 47.20
CA SER A 596 -1.49 7.05 47.84
C SER A 596 -2.23 5.82 48.35
N ILE A 597 -2.32 4.76 47.53
CA ILE A 597 -2.95 3.49 47.91
C ILE A 597 -2.26 2.92 49.15
N VAL A 598 -0.92 2.87 49.18
CA VAL A 598 -0.15 2.32 50.30
C VAL A 598 -0.31 3.17 51.57
N ALA A 599 -0.32 4.50 51.44
CA ALA A 599 -0.54 5.39 52.56
C ALA A 599 -1.92 5.21 53.18
N ASP A 600 -2.97 5.21 52.34
CA ASP A 600 -4.36 5.02 52.78
C ASP A 600 -4.57 3.62 53.37
N TYR A 601 -3.98 2.59 52.76
CA TYR A 601 -4.02 1.22 53.25
C TYR A 601 -3.37 1.09 54.64
N LYS A 602 -2.20 1.72 54.86
CA LYS A 602 -1.50 1.71 56.15
C LYS A 602 -2.28 2.46 57.24
N LYS A 603 -2.92 3.58 56.89
CA LYS A 603 -3.71 4.40 57.83
C LYS A 603 -5.04 3.74 58.22
N SER A 604 -5.58 2.89 57.34
CA SER A 604 -6.89 2.27 57.53
C SER A 604 -6.88 1.17 58.60
N LYS A 605 -7.84 1.25 59.54
CA LYS A 605 -8.04 0.25 60.62
C LYS A 605 -8.81 -0.99 60.17
N SER A 606 -9.70 -0.82 59.19
CA SER A 606 -10.41 -1.89 58.48
C SER A 606 -10.12 -1.73 57.00
N ARG A 607 -9.79 -2.82 56.31
CA ARG A 607 -9.28 -2.78 54.94
C ARG A 607 -10.14 -3.64 54.04
N VAL A 608 -10.58 -3.07 52.94
CA VAL A 608 -11.29 -3.76 51.87
C VAL A 608 -10.72 -3.21 50.57
N VAL A 609 -10.20 -4.09 49.72
CA VAL A 609 -9.79 -3.71 48.37
C VAL A 609 -10.89 -4.13 47.42
N LEU A 610 -11.55 -3.15 46.81
CA LEU A 610 -12.55 -3.38 45.77
C LEU A 610 -11.88 -3.24 44.41
N LEU A 611 -11.90 -4.31 43.62
CA LEU A 611 -11.46 -4.28 42.23
C LEU A 611 -12.70 -4.27 41.33
N ASP A 612 -12.82 -3.26 40.48
CA ASP A 612 -13.78 -3.30 39.39
C ASP A 612 -13.22 -4.17 38.26
N TYR A 613 -13.94 -5.24 37.94
CA TYR A 613 -13.71 -6.07 36.76
C TYR A 613 -14.97 -6.04 35.89
N ASP A 614 -14.92 -5.21 34.85
CA ASP A 614 -15.97 -5.08 33.84
C ASP A 614 -17.35 -4.72 34.42
N GLY A 615 -17.38 -3.76 35.35
CA GLY A 615 -18.59 -3.29 36.03
C GLY A 615 -19.00 -4.16 37.22
N THR A 616 -18.22 -5.19 37.55
CA THR A 616 -18.45 -6.05 38.72
C THR A 616 -17.39 -5.76 39.77
N LEU A 617 -17.82 -5.34 40.97
CA LEU A 617 -16.91 -5.10 42.09
C LEU A 617 -16.56 -6.42 42.79
N TRP A 618 -15.28 -6.77 42.77
CA TRP A 618 -14.69 -7.91 43.47
C TRP A 618 -14.05 -7.45 44.77
N VAL A 619 -14.31 -8.19 45.85
CA VAL A 619 -13.70 -7.97 47.15
C VAL A 619 -12.45 -8.84 47.26
N ILE A 620 -11.30 -8.20 47.48
CA ILE A 620 -10.11 -8.87 48.01
C ILE A 620 -10.03 -8.50 49.49
N MET A 621 -10.23 -9.50 50.36
CA MET A 621 -10.10 -9.36 51.81
C MET A 621 -8.63 -9.40 52.24
#